data_AF-A0A960X171-F1
#
_entry.id   AF-A0A960X171-F1
#
_cell.length_a   1.000
_cell.length_b   1.000
_cell.length_c   1.000
_cell.angle_alpha   90.00
_cell.angle_beta   90.00
_cell.angle_gamma   90.00
#
_symmetry.space_group_name_H-M   'P 1'
#
loop_
_entity.id
_entity.type
_entity.pdbx_description
1 polymer ?
#
loop_
_entity_poly.entity_id
_entity_poly.type
_entity_poly.pdbx_seq_one_letter_code
_entity_poly.pdbx_strand_id
1 'polypeptide(L)'
;MKTILLSTLLGMALIACADEGKDKPKAEAKPYPLETCVVSGEKLGSMGKPVVVMHEGKEIRLCCKSCIKEFKADPAKFAAMVK
;
A
#
# COMPACT_ATOMS: atom_id res chain seq x y z
N MET A 1 61.47 8.94 -10.27
CA MET A 1 62.24 8.24 -11.32
C MET A 1 62.16 6.76 -11.07
N LYS A 2 61.84 6.00 -12.13
CA LYS A 2 61.62 4.54 -12.19
C LYS A 2 60.40 4.01 -11.39
N THR A 3 59.20 4.06 -11.96
CA THR A 3 58.61 3.04 -12.86
C THR A 3 58.47 1.67 -12.20
N ILE A 4 57.26 1.31 -11.77
CA ILE A 4 56.28 0.49 -12.53
C ILE A 4 56.68 -0.99 -12.46
N LEU A 5 55.76 -1.84 -11.97
CA LEU A 5 55.25 -3.02 -12.69
C LEU A 5 54.07 -3.62 -11.90
N LEU A 6 52.89 -3.52 -12.53
CA LEU A 6 51.71 -4.38 -12.43
C LEU A 6 50.92 -4.45 -11.12
N SER A 7 49.92 -3.57 -11.01
CA SER A 7 48.56 -3.96 -10.58
C SER A 7 47.56 -3.02 -11.25
N THR A 8 47.66 -2.92 -12.58
CA THR A 8 46.70 -2.17 -13.40
C THR A 8 45.54 -3.06 -13.78
N LEU A 9 44.34 -2.50 -13.52
CA LEU A 9 43.12 -2.64 -14.29
C LEU A 9 42.45 -4.01 -14.30
N LEU A 10 41.21 -4.05 -13.79
CA LEU A 10 40.00 -3.91 -14.63
C LEU A 10 38.87 -4.68 -13.95
N GLY A 11 37.80 -3.99 -13.56
CA GLY A 11 36.61 -4.67 -13.08
C GLY A 11 35.61 -3.76 -12.43
N MET A 12 35.01 -2.87 -13.23
CA MET A 12 33.65 -2.41 -12.99
C MET A 12 32.77 -3.61 -12.62
N ALA A 13 32.30 -3.64 -11.38
CA ALA A 13 31.07 -4.32 -11.04
C ALA A 13 30.22 -3.32 -10.26
N LEU A 14 29.37 -2.65 -11.01
CA LEU A 14 28.11 -2.10 -10.54
C LEU A 14 27.46 -3.10 -9.58
N ILE A 15 27.54 -2.82 -8.28
CA ILE A 15 26.52 -3.30 -7.35
C ILE A 15 25.83 -2.05 -6.83
N ALA A 16 24.96 -1.53 -7.71
CA ALA A 16 23.74 -0.89 -7.27
C ALA A 16 22.90 -1.97 -6.59
N CYS A 17 23.00 -2.09 -5.28
CA CYS A 17 21.86 -2.55 -4.49
C CYS A 17 21.13 -1.31 -4.00
N ALA A 18 20.42 -0.67 -4.93
CA ALA A 18 19.22 0.04 -4.55
C ALA A 18 18.20 -1.04 -4.20
N ASP A 19 18.06 -1.33 -2.91
CA ASP A 19 16.85 -1.97 -2.40
C ASP A 19 16.47 -1.35 -1.07
N GLU A 20 16.10 -0.06 -1.13
CA GLU A 20 15.14 0.49 -0.16
C GLU A 20 13.73 0.04 -0.59
N GLY A 21 13.53 -1.27 -0.60
CA GLY A 21 12.21 -1.88 -0.67
C GLY A 21 11.44 -1.42 0.55
N LYS A 22 10.54 -0.44 0.33
CA LYS A 22 9.53 0.02 1.28
C LYS A 22 8.64 -1.14 1.73
N ASP A 23 9.12 -1.94 2.66
CA ASP A 23 8.27 -2.83 3.44
C ASP A 23 7.52 -1.96 4.45
N LYS A 24 6.41 -1.36 3.99
CA LYS A 24 5.45 -0.76 4.91
C LYS A 24 4.86 -1.92 5.69
N PRO A 25 4.94 -1.92 7.03
CA PRO A 25 4.38 -2.99 7.84
C PRO A 25 2.91 -3.13 7.46
N LYS A 26 2.56 -4.32 6.94
CA LYS A 26 1.19 -4.75 6.70
C LYS A 26 0.56 -4.78 8.09
N ALA A 27 -0.04 -3.65 8.49
CA ALA A 27 -0.81 -3.54 9.72
C ALA A 27 -1.65 -4.80 9.81
N GLU A 28 -1.36 -5.63 10.81
CA GLU A 28 -2.08 -6.85 11.11
C GLU A 28 -3.46 -6.43 11.58
N ALA A 29 -4.28 -6.14 10.58
CA ALA A 29 -5.57 -5.54 10.75
C ALA A 29 -6.49 -6.66 11.19
N LYS A 30 -7.16 -6.43 12.32
CA LYS A 30 -8.27 -7.23 12.79
C LYS A 30 -9.17 -7.60 11.60
N PRO A 31 -9.76 -8.81 11.58
CA PRO A 31 -10.65 -9.21 10.50
C PRO A 31 -11.71 -8.13 10.31
N TYR A 32 -11.75 -7.57 9.10
CA TYR A 32 -12.69 -6.51 8.78
C TYR A 32 -14.05 -7.16 8.56
N PRO A 33 -15.14 -6.61 9.14
CA PRO A 33 -16.42 -7.30 9.21
C PRO A 33 -17.11 -7.49 7.85
N LEU A 34 -16.67 -6.79 6.80
CA LEU A 34 -17.28 -6.86 5.47
C LEU A 34 -16.30 -7.39 4.42
N GLU A 35 -16.75 -8.30 3.57
CA GLU A 35 -15.98 -8.75 2.41
C GLU A 35 -16.17 -7.85 1.18
N THR A 36 -17.15 -6.93 1.24
CA THR A 36 -17.54 -6.04 0.16
C THR A 36 -17.33 -4.57 0.51
N CYS A 37 -17.19 -3.74 -0.52
CA CYS A 37 -17.09 -2.30 -0.43
C CYS A 37 -18.42 -1.70 -0.02
N VAL A 38 -18.45 -0.89 1.04
CA VAL A 38 -19.68 -0.22 1.50
C VAL A 38 -20.23 0.82 0.53
N VAL A 39 -19.40 1.29 -0.41
CA VAL A 39 -19.80 2.28 -1.40
C VAL A 39 -20.36 1.61 -2.66
N SER A 40 -19.59 0.73 -3.30
CA SER A 40 -19.97 0.12 -4.57
C SER A 40 -20.65 -1.25 -4.44
N GLY A 41 -20.58 -1.90 -3.28
CA GLY A 41 -21.08 -3.27 -3.07
C GLY A 41 -20.16 -4.37 -3.63
N GLU A 42 -19.05 -4.02 -4.29
CA GLU A 42 -18.14 -4.98 -4.91
C GLU A 42 -17.20 -5.64 -3.90
N LYS A 43 -16.68 -6.84 -4.20
CA LYS A 43 -15.72 -7.52 -3.32
C LYS A 43 -14.47 -6.68 -3.09
N LEU A 44 -14.05 -6.54 -1.83
CA LEU A 44 -12.77 -5.92 -1.50
C LEU A 44 -11.64 -6.77 -2.10
N GLY A 45 -10.77 -6.15 -2.88
CA GLY A 45 -9.68 -6.84 -3.56
C GLY A 45 -9.93 -7.12 -5.04
N SER A 46 -11.18 -7.08 -5.52
CA SER A 46 -11.48 -7.31 -6.94
C SER A 46 -10.89 -6.22 -7.85
N MET A 47 -10.83 -4.99 -7.34
CA MET A 47 -10.29 -3.80 -8.02
C MET A 47 -8.81 -3.54 -7.70
N GLY A 48 -8.10 -4.51 -7.12
CA GLY A 48 -6.73 -4.37 -6.64
C GLY A 48 -6.65 -4.10 -5.14
N LYS A 49 -5.60 -3.42 -4.69
CA LYS A 49 -5.35 -3.22 -3.26
C LYS A 49 -6.46 -2.35 -2.63
N PRO A 50 -7.21 -2.85 -1.63
CA PRO A 50 -8.21 -2.05 -0.93
C PRO A 50 -7.60 -0.81 -0.27
N VAL A 51 -8.36 0.27 -0.26
CA VAL A 51 -7.99 1.50 0.44
C VAL A 51 -8.58 1.47 1.84
N VAL A 52 -7.74 1.71 2.84
CA VAL A 52 -8.12 1.72 4.25
C VAL A 52 -8.26 3.17 4.73
N VAL A 53 -9.38 3.50 5.37
CA VAL A 53 -9.68 4.82 5.92
C VAL A 53 -10.12 4.65 7.37
N MET A 54 -9.64 5.49 8.28
CA MET A 54 -10.12 5.53 9.66
C MET A 54 -11.25 6.55 9.78
N HIS A 55 -12.42 6.13 10.27
CA HIS A 55 -13.56 7.00 10.53
C HIS A 55 -14.16 6.66 11.90
N GLU A 56 -14.24 7.65 12.80
CA GLU A 56 -14.80 7.47 14.16
C GLU A 56 -14.17 6.30 14.95
N GLY A 57 -12.86 6.08 14.78
CA GLY A 57 -12.15 4.96 15.43
C GLY A 57 -12.42 3.58 14.81
N LYS A 58 -13.19 3.52 13.71
CA LYS A 58 -13.38 2.32 12.90
C LYS A 58 -12.48 2.35 11.67
N GLU A 59 -11.91 1.19 11.37
CA GLU A 59 -11.29 0.95 10.07
C GLU A 59 -12.40 0.73 9.04
N ILE A 60 -12.37 1.45 7.92
CA ILE A 60 -13.28 1.30 6.78
C ILE A 60 -12.43 0.95 5.56
N ARG A 61 -12.76 -0.16 4.89
CA ARG A 61 -12.07 -0.61 3.68
C ARG A 61 -12.92 -0.37 2.45
N LEU A 62 -12.30 0.19 1.42
CA LEU A 62 -12.93 0.54 0.14
C LEU A 62 -12.23 -0.19 -1.00
N CYS A 63 -12.97 -0.60 -2.03
CA CYS A 63 -12.39 -1.36 -3.16
C CYS A 63 -11.51 -0.49 -4.07
N CYS A 64 -11.76 0.83 -4.17
CA CYS A 64 -11.01 1.71 -5.06
C CYS A 64 -10.94 3.17 -4.57
N LYS A 65 -10.12 3.97 -5.26
CA LYS A 65 -9.96 5.41 -4.95
C LYS A 65 -11.22 6.23 -5.23
N SER A 66 -12.03 5.85 -6.22
CA SER A 66 -13.28 6.54 -6.51
C SER A 66 -14.26 6.42 -5.35
N CYS A 67 -14.33 5.24 -4.71
CA CYS A 67 -15.14 5.04 -3.52
C CYS A 67 -14.73 5.95 -2.35
N ILE A 68 -13.49 6.43 -2.27
CA ILE A 68 -13.10 7.40 -1.23
C ILE A 68 -13.88 8.70 -1.37
N LYS A 69 -14.11 9.18 -2.60
CA LYS A 69 -14.82 10.43 -2.84
C LYS A 69 -16.28 10.32 -2.41
N GLU A 70 -16.94 9.22 -2.79
CA GLU A 70 -18.31 8.95 -2.37
C GLU A 70 -18.42 8.70 -0.86
N PHE A 71 -17.48 7.94 -0.28
CA PHE A 71 -17.40 7.78 1.16
C PHE A 71 -17.26 9.12 1.87
N LYS A 72 -16.44 10.04 1.36
CA LYS A 72 -16.28 11.39 1.93
C LYS A 72 -17.50 12.28 1.74
N ALA A 73 -18.36 12.01 0.76
CA ALA A 73 -19.59 12.76 0.58
C ALA A 73 -20.58 12.48 1.72
N ASP A 74 -20.70 11.22 2.15
CA ASP A 74 -21.61 10.80 3.23
C ASP A 74 -20.97 9.75 4.17
N PRO A 75 -19.89 10.07 4.90
CA PRO A 75 -19.11 9.06 5.62
C PRO A 75 -19.90 8.40 6.75
N ALA A 76 -20.77 9.14 7.44
CA ALA A 76 -21.62 8.60 8.49
C ALA A 76 -22.61 7.54 7.96
N LYS A 77 -23.16 7.74 6.76
CA LYS A 77 -24.08 6.80 6.10
C LYS A 77 -23.39 5.47 5.83
N PHE A 78 -22.19 5.50 5.28
CA PHE A 78 -21.43 4.30 4.94
C PHE A 78 -20.76 3.65 6.15
N ALA A 79 -20.26 4.44 7.10
CA ALA A 79 -19.65 3.91 8.32
C ALA A 79 -20.68 3.21 9.22
N ALA A 80 -21.93 3.64 9.22
CA ALA A 80 -23.02 2.94 9.93
C ALA A 80 -23.31 1.53 9.37
N MET A 81 -22.93 1.26 8.11
CA MET A 81 -23.04 -0.08 7.50
C MET A 81 -21.90 -1.01 7.94
N VAL A 82 -20.78 -0.46 8.41
CA VAL A 82 -19.66 -1.21 9.01
C VAL A 82 -19.90 -1.33 10.51
N LYS A 83 -20.49 -2.47 10.91
CA LYS A 83 -20.77 -2.79 12.33
C LYS A 83 -19.77 -3.78 12.88
#